data_AF-A0A8C0CTK8-F1
#
_entry.id   AF-A0A8C0CTK8-F1
#
_cell.length_a   1.000
_cell.length_b   1.000
_cell.length_c   1.000
_cell.angle_alpha   90.00
_cell.angle_beta   90.00
_cell.angle_gamma   90.00
#
_symmetry.space_group_name_H-M   'P 1'
#
loop_
_entity.id
_entity.type
_entity.pdbx_description
1 polymer ?
#
loop_
_entity_poly.entity_id
_entity_poly.type
_entity_poly.pdbx_seq_one_letter_code
_entity_poly.pdbx_strand_id
1 'polypeptide(L)'
;MVTEQEVEGVGQTLVDPQKPLQARFRALFTLRGLGGPAAISWISRAFSDDSALLKHELAYCLGQMQDSRAIPVLVAVLRDTRQEPMVRHEAGEALGAIGNPEVLEILKQYSTDPVIEVAETCQLAVRRLEWLQQHSGEPVAQGPYRSVDPAPSAEERDVGQLRGALLDEARPLFDRYRAMFALRDAGGEEAALALAEGLRCGSALFRHEIATSWASCSMRRPCPSWWRPWRDPPRTPWCGTSARRPWGPSPGLPAWPPCGPTWQTPSVWCGRAARWPWTCTSMRRGRPSSTRTGWSTCAHPPPRAAPGCLPRGLCP
;
A
#
# COMPACT_ATOMS: atom_id res chain seq x y z
N MET A 1 -14.59 -24.53 2.47
CA MET A 1 -13.25 -24.65 3.07
C MET A 1 -12.26 -24.44 1.96
N VAL A 2 -11.27 -23.58 2.16
CA VAL A 2 -10.18 -23.42 1.19
C VAL A 2 -9.33 -24.68 1.28
N THR A 3 -9.05 -25.28 0.13
CA THR A 3 -8.26 -26.51 0.04
C THR A 3 -6.76 -26.18 0.12
N GLU A 4 -5.95 -27.09 0.66
CA GLU A 4 -4.49 -26.94 0.66
C GLU A 4 -3.94 -26.78 -0.77
N GLN A 5 -4.60 -27.39 -1.76
CA GLN A 5 -4.30 -27.26 -3.18
C GLN A 5 -4.48 -25.83 -3.71
N GLU A 6 -5.49 -25.10 -3.25
CA GLU A 6 -5.68 -23.69 -3.62
C GLU A 6 -4.56 -22.80 -3.06
N VAL A 7 -4.11 -23.06 -1.82
CA VAL A 7 -2.96 -22.34 -1.23
C VAL A 7 -1.68 -22.64 -1.99
N GLU A 8 -1.47 -23.89 -2.41
CA GLU A 8 -0.31 -24.31 -3.18
C GLU A 8 -0.22 -23.61 -4.54
N GLY A 9 -1.30 -23.62 -5.33
CA GLY A 9 -1.30 -22.97 -6.66
C GLY A 9 -1.05 -21.45 -6.59
N VAL A 10 -1.61 -20.79 -5.56
CA VAL A 10 -1.34 -19.37 -5.31
C VAL A 10 0.11 -19.16 -4.86
N GLY A 11 0.63 -20.03 -3.98
CA GLY A 11 2.01 -20.01 -3.52
C GLY A 11 3.04 -20.16 -4.65
N GLN A 12 2.81 -21.10 -5.57
CA GLN A 12 3.64 -21.26 -6.77
C GLN A 12 3.66 -19.99 -7.64
N THR A 13 2.53 -19.30 -7.76
CA THR A 13 2.46 -18.03 -8.49
C THR A 13 3.27 -16.93 -7.80
N LEU A 14 3.29 -16.88 -6.46
CA LEU A 14 4.05 -15.87 -5.71
C LEU A 14 5.57 -16.03 -5.89
N VAL A 15 6.07 -17.27 -5.84
CA VAL A 15 7.53 -17.53 -5.87
C VAL A 15 8.11 -17.61 -7.27
N ASP A 16 7.29 -17.68 -8.31
CA ASP A 16 7.76 -17.79 -9.71
C ASP A 16 8.25 -16.42 -10.23
N PRO A 17 9.57 -16.23 -10.46
CA PRO A 17 10.12 -14.97 -10.96
C PRO A 17 9.72 -14.67 -12.41
N GLN A 18 9.22 -15.66 -13.17
CA GLN A 18 8.73 -15.47 -14.53
C GLN A 18 7.31 -14.87 -14.55
N LYS A 19 6.58 -14.89 -13.42
CA LYS A 19 5.28 -14.23 -13.33
C LYS A 19 5.45 -12.72 -13.24
N PRO A 20 4.58 -11.94 -13.90
CA PRO A 20 4.64 -10.49 -13.80
C PRO A 20 4.37 -10.06 -12.36
N LEU A 21 5.06 -9.01 -11.91
CA LEU A 21 5.02 -8.54 -10.52
C LEU A 21 3.58 -8.30 -10.01
N GLN A 22 2.69 -7.78 -10.86
CA GLN A 22 1.27 -7.60 -10.52
C GLN A 22 0.54 -8.90 -10.14
N ALA A 23 0.87 -10.03 -10.78
CA ALA A 23 0.26 -11.33 -10.50
C ALA A 23 0.79 -11.89 -9.18
N ARG A 24 2.08 -11.66 -8.91
CA ARG A 24 2.74 -12.03 -7.66
C ARG A 24 2.16 -11.27 -6.47
N PHE A 25 1.91 -9.95 -6.61
CA PHE A 25 1.19 -9.17 -5.60
C PHE A 25 -0.23 -9.69 -5.36
N ARG A 26 -0.99 -10.02 -6.42
CA ARG A 26 -2.32 -10.62 -6.25
C ARG A 26 -2.23 -11.92 -5.47
N ALA A 27 -1.27 -12.78 -5.80
CA ALA A 27 -1.04 -14.03 -5.08
C ALA A 27 -0.68 -13.79 -3.60
N LEU A 28 0.21 -12.84 -3.32
CA LEU A 28 0.59 -12.44 -1.96
C LEU A 28 -0.62 -12.01 -1.13
N PHE A 29 -1.43 -11.07 -1.62
CA PHE A 29 -2.61 -10.61 -0.89
C PHE A 29 -3.69 -11.70 -0.76
N THR A 30 -3.80 -12.60 -1.72
CA THR A 30 -4.64 -13.79 -1.58
C THR A 30 -4.14 -14.67 -0.44
N LEU A 31 -2.85 -15.01 -0.39
CA LEU A 31 -2.26 -15.80 0.71
C LEU A 31 -2.44 -15.12 2.07
N ARG A 32 -2.27 -13.81 2.15
CA ARG A 32 -2.54 -13.01 3.36
C ARG A 32 -3.99 -13.14 3.83
N GLY A 33 -4.94 -13.14 2.90
CA GLY A 33 -6.36 -13.32 3.20
C GLY A 33 -6.74 -14.77 3.58
N LEU A 34 -6.04 -15.76 3.00
CA LEU A 34 -6.23 -17.18 3.31
C LEU A 34 -5.66 -17.54 4.69
N GLY A 35 -4.49 -17.02 5.02
CA GLY A 35 -3.80 -17.25 6.29
C GLY A 35 -3.33 -18.69 6.50
N GLY A 36 -2.89 -18.98 7.72
CA GLY A 36 -2.46 -20.30 8.12
C GLY A 36 -1.01 -20.66 7.76
N PRO A 37 -0.52 -21.82 8.22
CA PRO A 37 0.90 -22.16 8.18
C PRO A 37 1.41 -22.38 6.75
N ALA A 38 0.58 -22.91 5.85
CA ALA A 38 0.93 -23.09 4.44
C ALA A 38 1.13 -21.74 3.73
N ALA A 39 0.26 -20.76 3.98
CA ALA A 39 0.40 -19.42 3.42
C ALA A 39 1.66 -18.73 3.93
N ILE A 40 1.93 -18.80 5.25
CA ILE A 40 3.16 -18.25 5.85
C ILE A 40 4.40 -18.88 5.21
N SER A 41 4.41 -20.20 5.01
CA SER A 41 5.52 -20.90 4.36
C SER A 41 5.77 -20.40 2.94
N TRP A 42 4.72 -20.23 2.13
CA TRP A 42 4.85 -19.70 0.77
C TRP A 42 5.32 -18.25 0.72
N ILE A 43 4.79 -17.39 1.59
CA ILE A 43 5.23 -15.99 1.70
C ILE A 43 6.71 -15.94 2.13
N SER A 44 7.10 -16.77 3.10
CA SER A 44 8.47 -16.84 3.62
C SER A 44 9.49 -17.24 2.55
N ARG A 45 9.13 -18.15 1.63
CA ARG A 45 10.02 -18.58 0.53
C ARG A 45 10.37 -17.46 -0.44
N ALA A 46 9.53 -16.44 -0.56
CA ALA A 46 9.73 -15.36 -1.52
C ALA A 46 10.70 -14.26 -1.03
N PHE A 47 11.25 -14.35 0.20
CA PHE A 47 12.25 -13.39 0.69
C PHE A 47 13.60 -13.45 -0.02
N SER A 48 13.83 -14.46 -0.86
CA SER A 48 15.00 -14.55 -1.74
C SER A 48 14.81 -13.85 -3.09
N ASP A 49 13.71 -13.11 -3.29
CA ASP A 49 13.43 -12.41 -4.54
C ASP A 49 14.30 -11.15 -4.70
N ASP A 50 14.64 -10.82 -5.95
CA ASP A 50 15.43 -9.62 -6.28
C ASP A 50 14.67 -8.31 -6.06
N SER A 51 13.33 -8.34 -6.02
CA SER A 51 12.50 -7.16 -5.83
C SER A 51 12.40 -6.77 -4.36
N ALA A 52 13.17 -5.77 -3.94
CA ALA A 52 13.05 -5.16 -2.60
C ALA A 52 11.60 -4.74 -2.27
N LEU A 53 10.86 -4.24 -3.26
CA LEU A 53 9.45 -3.89 -3.11
C LEU A 53 8.58 -5.10 -2.78
N LEU A 54 8.80 -6.24 -3.45
CA LEU A 54 8.05 -7.44 -3.14
C LEU A 54 8.39 -7.93 -1.73
N LYS A 55 9.70 -8.02 -1.41
CA LYS A 55 10.18 -8.48 -0.10
C LYS A 55 9.61 -7.66 1.06
N HIS A 56 9.57 -6.34 0.91
CA HIS A 56 8.87 -5.45 1.86
C HIS A 56 7.42 -5.88 2.03
N GLU A 57 6.64 -6.00 0.95
CA GLU A 57 5.24 -6.40 1.04
C GLU A 57 5.01 -7.79 1.65
N LEU A 58 5.98 -8.72 1.50
CA LEU A 58 5.94 -10.02 2.19
C LEU A 58 5.94 -9.82 3.71
N ALA A 59 6.86 -9.00 4.22
CA ALA A 59 6.96 -8.69 5.64
C ALA A 59 5.70 -7.97 6.14
N TYR A 60 5.22 -6.96 5.42
CA TYR A 60 3.97 -6.27 5.71
C TYR A 60 2.81 -7.27 5.85
N CYS A 61 2.61 -8.14 4.85
CA CYS A 61 1.54 -9.13 4.86
C CYS A 61 1.64 -10.07 6.06
N LEU A 62 2.84 -10.55 6.41
CA LEU A 62 3.05 -11.41 7.59
C LEU A 62 2.71 -10.68 8.89
N GLY A 63 3.07 -9.40 9.02
CA GLY A 63 2.69 -8.57 10.17
C GLY A 63 1.18 -8.41 10.30
N GLN A 64 0.52 -8.07 9.19
CA GLN A 64 -0.94 -7.90 9.10
C GLN A 64 -1.74 -9.21 9.27
N MET A 65 -1.09 -10.36 9.26
CA MET A 65 -1.70 -11.67 9.58
C MET A 65 -1.74 -11.93 11.09
N GLN A 66 -0.94 -11.21 11.88
CA GLN A 66 -0.82 -11.34 13.34
C GLN A 66 -0.58 -12.79 13.82
N ASP A 67 0.12 -13.58 13.02
CA ASP A 67 0.38 -15.00 13.30
C ASP A 67 1.83 -15.18 13.77
N SER A 68 2.00 -15.60 15.03
CA SER A 68 3.32 -15.76 15.64
C SER A 68 4.22 -16.78 14.94
N ARG A 69 3.66 -17.67 14.11
CA ARG A 69 4.46 -18.60 13.27
C ARG A 69 5.35 -17.88 12.26
N ALA A 70 5.07 -16.60 11.94
CA ALA A 70 5.90 -15.77 11.07
C ALA A 70 7.12 -15.15 11.78
N ILE A 71 7.18 -15.16 13.12
CA ILE A 71 8.26 -14.52 13.89
C ILE A 71 9.66 -15.02 13.48
N PRO A 72 9.92 -16.33 13.32
CA PRO A 72 11.26 -16.80 12.96
C PRO A 72 11.77 -16.23 11.63
N VAL A 73 10.92 -16.13 10.61
CA VAL A 73 11.34 -15.57 9.30
C VAL A 73 11.53 -14.06 9.39
N LEU A 74 10.66 -13.34 10.10
CA LEU A 74 10.77 -11.88 10.26
C LEU A 74 12.03 -11.50 11.05
N VAL A 75 12.36 -12.25 12.11
CA VAL A 75 13.62 -12.08 12.85
C VAL A 75 14.84 -12.35 11.95
N ALA A 76 14.78 -13.37 11.10
CA ALA A 76 15.86 -13.65 10.15
C ALA A 76 16.07 -12.48 9.16
N VAL A 77 14.97 -11.91 8.63
CA VAL A 77 15.01 -10.77 7.71
C VAL A 77 15.54 -9.50 8.40
N LEU A 78 15.09 -9.20 9.62
CA LEU A 78 15.56 -8.03 10.39
C LEU A 78 17.08 -8.08 10.64
N ARG A 79 17.61 -9.28 10.94
CA ARG A 79 19.04 -9.52 11.22
C ARG A 79 19.91 -9.50 9.96
N ASP A 80 19.34 -9.76 8.79
CA ASP A 80 20.11 -9.85 7.55
C ASP A 80 20.49 -8.46 7.03
N THR A 81 21.72 -8.03 7.31
CA THR A 81 22.28 -6.75 6.85
C THR A 81 22.48 -6.68 5.33
N ARG A 82 22.25 -7.78 4.59
CA ARG A 82 22.23 -7.79 3.13
C ARG A 82 20.87 -7.40 2.56
N GLN A 83 19.80 -7.47 3.37
CA GLN A 83 18.50 -6.96 2.98
C GLN A 83 18.51 -5.44 2.95
N GLU A 84 17.72 -4.86 2.05
CA GLU A 84 17.61 -3.42 1.91
C GLU A 84 16.97 -2.82 3.18
N PRO A 85 17.32 -1.58 3.57
CA PRO A 85 16.70 -0.88 4.70
C PRO A 85 15.18 -0.94 4.69
N MET A 86 14.55 -0.84 3.51
CA MET A 86 13.10 -0.93 3.36
C MET A 86 12.52 -2.27 3.81
N VAL A 87 13.21 -3.38 3.51
CA VAL A 87 12.76 -4.72 3.87
C VAL A 87 12.98 -4.97 5.36
N ARG A 88 14.11 -4.50 5.90
CA ARG A 88 14.46 -4.66 7.31
C ARG A 88 13.54 -3.88 8.23
N HIS A 89 13.19 -2.63 7.89
CA HIS A 89 12.23 -1.87 8.70
C HIS A 89 10.87 -2.56 8.68
N GLU A 90 10.39 -3.02 7.52
CA GLU A 90 9.08 -3.65 7.41
C GLU A 90 9.02 -4.96 8.22
N ALA A 91 10.11 -5.71 8.28
CA ALA A 91 10.22 -6.87 9.17
C ALA A 91 10.15 -6.48 10.66
N GLY A 92 10.81 -5.39 11.06
CA GLY A 92 10.73 -4.84 12.41
C GLY A 92 9.32 -4.38 12.79
N GLU A 93 8.63 -3.71 11.87
CA GLU A 93 7.24 -3.27 12.05
C GLU A 93 6.29 -4.46 12.16
N ALA A 94 6.44 -5.45 11.28
CA ALA A 94 5.65 -6.67 11.28
C ALA A 94 5.76 -7.45 12.60
N LEU A 95 6.94 -7.50 13.21
CA LEU A 95 7.12 -8.08 14.55
C LEU A 95 6.30 -7.32 15.63
N GLY A 96 6.26 -5.98 15.56
CA GLY A 96 5.41 -5.16 16.42
C GLY A 96 3.91 -5.32 16.12
N ALA A 97 3.53 -5.51 14.86
CA ALA A 97 2.15 -5.75 14.43
C ALA A 97 1.61 -7.10 14.93
N ILE A 98 2.44 -8.15 14.92
CA ILE A 98 2.09 -9.47 15.48
C ILE A 98 1.75 -9.37 16.97
N GLY A 99 2.37 -8.45 17.70
CA GLY A 99 1.97 -8.17 19.08
C GLY A 99 2.48 -9.19 20.12
N ASN A 100 3.30 -10.18 19.72
CA ASN A 100 3.84 -11.18 20.65
C ASN A 100 5.01 -10.59 21.45
N PRO A 101 4.93 -10.51 22.79
CA PRO A 101 5.99 -9.93 23.60
C PRO A 101 7.33 -10.69 23.58
N GLU A 102 7.39 -11.92 23.06
CA GLU A 102 8.64 -12.67 22.91
C GLU A 102 9.68 -11.95 22.02
N VAL A 103 9.22 -11.05 21.15
CA VAL A 103 10.07 -10.28 20.24
C VAL A 103 10.61 -8.98 20.86
N LEU A 104 10.25 -8.65 22.11
CA LEU A 104 10.66 -7.40 22.75
C LEU A 104 12.18 -7.23 22.82
N GLU A 105 12.90 -8.27 23.24
CA GLU A 105 14.35 -8.16 23.42
C GLU A 105 15.09 -7.97 22.09
N ILE A 106 14.64 -8.62 21.01
CA ILE A 106 15.23 -8.41 19.70
C ILE A 106 14.90 -7.02 19.15
N LEU A 107 13.69 -6.50 19.36
CA LEU A 107 13.34 -5.14 18.95
C LEU A 107 14.12 -4.09 19.76
N LYS A 108 14.33 -4.27 21.06
CA LYS A 108 15.20 -3.40 21.87
C LYS A 108 16.64 -3.42 21.37
N GLN A 109 17.17 -4.59 21.01
CA GLN A 109 18.50 -4.70 20.42
C GLN A 109 18.62 -3.90 19.11
N TYR A 110 17.62 -3.99 18.23
CA TYR A 110 17.63 -3.28 16.94
C TYR A 110 17.13 -1.83 17.01
N SER A 111 16.70 -1.36 18.19
CA SER A 111 16.38 0.06 18.43
C SER A 111 17.61 0.97 18.35
N THR A 112 18.81 0.40 18.34
CA THR A 112 20.09 1.10 18.13
C THR A 112 20.81 0.63 16.86
N ASP A 113 20.08 0.11 15.87
CA ASP A 113 20.65 -0.28 14.58
C ASP A 113 21.32 0.93 13.88
N PRO A 114 22.45 0.74 13.18
CA PRO A 114 23.08 1.84 12.44
C PRO A 114 22.23 2.37 11.28
N VAL A 115 21.25 1.59 10.79
CA VAL A 115 20.27 2.04 9.79
C VAL A 115 19.11 2.71 10.52
N ILE A 116 18.98 4.03 10.35
CA ILE A 116 18.05 4.84 11.13
C ILE A 116 16.60 4.40 10.97
N GLU A 117 16.18 3.98 9.78
CA GLU A 117 14.81 3.49 9.54
C GLU A 117 14.52 2.24 10.35
N VAL A 118 15.51 1.33 10.48
CA VAL A 118 15.37 0.11 11.28
C VAL A 118 15.33 0.45 12.77
N ALA A 119 16.20 1.38 13.21
CA ALA A 119 16.23 1.84 14.60
C ALA A 119 14.92 2.50 15.01
N GLU A 120 14.43 3.48 14.25
CA GLU A 120 13.17 4.17 14.49
C GLU A 120 11.98 3.20 14.49
N THR A 121 11.91 2.28 13.52
CA THR A 121 10.84 1.28 13.48
C THR A 121 10.87 0.35 14.69
N CYS A 122 12.04 -0.14 15.09
CA CYS A 122 12.14 -1.01 16.26
C CYS A 122 11.78 -0.27 17.55
N GLN A 123 12.15 1.01 17.69
CA GLN A 123 11.72 1.85 18.80
C GLN A 123 10.18 1.99 18.84
N LEU A 124 9.54 2.25 17.71
CA LEU A 124 8.08 2.31 17.60
C LEU A 124 7.42 0.98 17.97
N ALA A 125 7.96 -0.14 17.46
CA ALA A 125 7.45 -1.48 17.74
C ALA A 125 7.57 -1.85 19.24
N VAL A 126 8.68 -1.48 19.90
CA VAL A 126 8.82 -1.63 21.37
C VAL A 126 7.73 -0.84 22.08
N ARG A 127 7.55 0.44 21.75
CA ARG A 127 6.53 1.30 22.37
C ARG A 127 5.11 0.77 22.15
N ARG A 128 4.83 0.22 20.97
CA ARG A 128 3.56 -0.44 20.66
C ARG A 128 3.32 -1.66 21.56
N LEU A 129 4.31 -2.55 21.70
CA LEU A 129 4.19 -3.75 22.54
C LEU A 129 4.03 -3.39 24.02
N GLU A 130 4.77 -2.42 24.53
CA GLU A 130 4.61 -1.89 25.88
C GLU A 130 3.20 -1.32 26.10
N TRP A 131 2.68 -0.58 25.11
CA TRP A 131 1.31 -0.07 25.15
C TRP A 131 0.29 -1.21 25.20
N LEU A 132 0.44 -2.27 24.38
CA LEU A 132 -0.46 -3.44 24.38
C LEU A 132 -0.45 -4.18 25.73
N GLN A 133 0.72 -4.32 26.36
CA GLN A 133 0.85 -4.94 27.68
C GLN A 133 0.13 -4.14 28.77
N GLN A 134 0.16 -2.80 28.69
CA GLN A 134 -0.51 -1.92 29.63
C GLN A 134 -2.04 -1.89 29.44
N HIS A 135 -2.52 -2.17 28.23
CA HIS A 135 -3.94 -2.02 27.84
C HIS A 135 -4.66 -3.36 27.57
N SER A 136 -4.17 -4.47 28.13
CA SER A 136 -4.80 -5.80 28.06
C SER A 136 -5.10 -6.30 26.64
N GLY A 137 -4.18 -6.09 25.70
CA GLY A 137 -3.97 -7.02 24.59
C GLY A 137 -4.64 -6.78 23.24
N GLU A 138 -5.40 -5.70 23.00
CA GLU A 138 -5.76 -5.19 21.66
C GLU A 138 -6.52 -3.85 21.88
N PRO A 139 -6.25 -2.74 21.14
CA PRO A 139 -7.23 -1.67 21.08
C PRO A 139 -8.45 -2.22 20.36
N VAL A 140 -9.59 -2.33 21.07
CA VAL A 140 -10.92 -2.67 20.52
C VAL A 140 -11.16 -1.88 19.24
N ALA A 141 -10.85 -2.45 18.06
CA ALA A 141 -11.00 -1.86 16.71
C ALA A 141 -11.37 -0.37 16.72
N GLN A 142 -10.45 0.51 17.14
CA GLN A 142 -10.80 1.88 17.54
C GLN A 142 -10.92 2.86 16.36
N GLY A 143 -10.87 2.36 15.13
CA GLY A 143 -10.79 3.19 13.94
C GLY A 143 -11.58 2.66 12.74
N PRO A 144 -11.76 3.50 11.71
CA PRO A 144 -12.46 3.12 10.49
C PRO A 144 -11.66 2.19 9.55
N TYR A 145 -10.41 1.87 9.89
CA TYR A 145 -9.50 1.04 9.11
C TYR A 145 -9.32 -0.35 9.74
N ARG A 146 -9.00 -1.34 8.89
CA ARG A 146 -8.76 -2.74 9.31
C ARG A 146 -7.27 -3.10 9.34
N SER A 147 -6.39 -2.12 9.13
CA SER A 147 -4.95 -2.29 9.24
C SER A 147 -4.56 -2.40 10.72
N VAL A 148 -3.50 -3.16 10.97
CA VAL A 148 -2.78 -3.13 12.24
C VAL A 148 -1.73 -2.04 12.13
N ASP A 149 -1.95 -0.93 12.82
CA ASP A 149 -1.09 0.25 12.71
C ASP A 149 0.07 0.22 13.73
N PRO A 150 1.26 0.76 13.39
CA PRO A 150 2.42 0.77 14.29
C PRO A 150 2.23 1.58 15.59
N ALA A 151 1.22 2.43 15.70
CA ALA A 151 0.83 3.10 16.94
C ALA A 151 -0.71 3.20 17.06
N PRO A 152 -1.26 3.20 18.29
CA PRO A 152 -2.69 3.45 18.48
C PRO A 152 -3.03 4.91 18.21
N SER A 153 -4.23 5.21 17.69
CA SER A 153 -4.69 6.58 17.49
C SER A 153 -4.67 7.39 18.81
N ALA A 154 -4.34 8.68 18.72
CA ALA A 154 -4.45 9.60 19.84
C ALA A 154 -5.92 9.78 20.27
N GLU A 155 -6.15 10.07 21.55
CA GLU A 155 -7.51 10.34 22.07
C GLU A 155 -8.05 11.72 21.67
N GLU A 156 -7.14 12.67 21.42
CA GLU A 156 -7.45 14.01 20.93
C GLU A 156 -8.18 13.95 19.58
N ARG A 157 -9.19 14.81 19.40
CA ARG A 157 -10.06 14.85 18.22
C ARG A 157 -9.97 16.18 17.47
N ASP A 158 -9.41 17.22 18.09
CA ASP A 158 -9.19 18.52 17.46
C ASP A 158 -8.07 18.44 16.42
N VAL A 159 -8.39 18.71 15.16
CA VAL A 159 -7.45 18.61 14.03
C VAL A 159 -6.28 19.58 14.17
N GLY A 160 -6.51 20.77 14.73
CA GLY A 160 -5.47 21.77 14.97
C GLY A 160 -4.43 21.31 15.99
N GLN A 161 -4.88 20.75 17.12
CA GLN A 161 -4.02 20.18 18.14
C GLN A 161 -3.27 18.95 17.64
N LEU A 162 -3.95 18.05 16.91
CA LEU A 162 -3.33 16.88 16.30
C LEU A 162 -2.26 17.28 15.27
N ARG A 163 -2.54 18.29 14.44
CA ARG A 163 -1.55 18.87 13.52
C ARG A 163 -0.35 19.43 14.27
N GLY A 164 -0.58 20.16 15.37
CA GLY A 164 0.48 20.65 16.24
C GLY A 164 1.36 19.52 16.76
N ALA A 165 0.75 18.44 17.26
CA ALA A 165 1.47 17.26 17.74
C ALA A 165 2.23 16.52 16.63
N LEU A 166 1.66 16.41 15.43
CA LEU A 166 2.27 15.75 14.27
C LEU A 166 3.59 16.41 13.84
N LEU A 167 3.59 17.75 13.79
CA LEU A 167 4.66 18.58 13.24
C LEU A 167 5.73 18.96 14.27
N ASP A 168 5.50 18.66 15.55
CA ASP A 168 6.42 18.97 16.64
C ASP A 168 7.57 17.95 16.70
N GLU A 169 8.70 18.30 16.07
CA GLU A 169 9.93 17.48 16.02
C GLU A 169 10.58 17.26 17.40
N ALA A 170 10.16 18.00 18.45
CA ALA A 170 10.64 17.76 19.80
C ALA A 170 9.88 16.61 20.51
N ARG A 171 8.74 16.16 19.96
CA ARG A 171 7.97 15.05 20.52
C ARG A 171 8.55 13.69 20.17
N PRO A 172 8.39 12.69 21.05
CA PRO A 172 8.69 11.31 20.71
C PRO A 172 7.97 10.87 19.43
N LEU A 173 8.68 10.12 18.57
CA LEU A 173 8.14 9.66 17.30
C LEU A 173 6.82 8.89 17.45
N PHE A 174 6.72 8.06 18.50
CA PHE A 174 5.50 7.33 18.82
C PHE A 174 4.28 8.25 18.98
N ASP A 175 4.41 9.35 19.73
CA ASP A 175 3.29 10.28 19.95
C ASP A 175 2.88 11.03 18.67
N ARG A 176 3.86 11.31 17.80
CA ARG A 176 3.60 11.88 16.48
C ARG A 176 2.85 10.90 15.58
N TYR A 177 3.18 9.61 15.64
CA TYR A 177 2.43 8.55 14.95
C TYR A 177 1.00 8.42 15.48
N ARG A 178 0.79 8.50 16.80
CA ARG A 178 -0.57 8.51 17.37
C ARG A 178 -1.42 9.66 16.81
N ALA A 179 -0.83 10.85 16.69
CA ALA A 179 -1.49 12.00 16.08
C ALA A 179 -1.75 11.79 14.59
N MET A 180 -0.82 11.18 13.86
CA MET A 180 -0.96 10.81 12.45
C MET A 180 -2.18 9.91 12.22
N PHE A 181 -2.33 8.83 12.98
CA PHE A 181 -3.45 7.91 12.83
C PHE A 181 -4.77 8.54 13.28
N ALA A 182 -4.77 9.37 14.32
CA ALA A 182 -5.96 10.15 14.69
C ALA A 182 -6.41 11.11 13.56
N LEU A 183 -5.48 11.80 12.88
CA LEU A 183 -5.80 12.63 11.71
C LEU A 183 -6.36 11.80 10.55
N ARG A 184 -5.74 10.65 10.25
CA ARG A 184 -6.23 9.73 9.21
C ARG A 184 -7.64 9.23 9.51
N ASP A 185 -7.92 8.93 10.76
CA ASP A 185 -9.20 8.41 11.24
C ASP A 185 -10.30 9.49 11.25
N ALA A 186 -9.95 10.73 11.63
CA ALA A 186 -10.82 11.89 11.56
C ALA A 186 -11.26 12.17 10.11
N GLY A 187 -10.31 12.09 9.17
CA GLY A 187 -10.55 12.34 7.76
C GLY A 187 -10.94 13.79 7.46
N GLY A 188 -11.37 14.04 6.22
CA GLY A 188 -11.72 15.39 5.76
C GLY A 188 -10.53 16.18 5.21
N GLU A 189 -10.82 17.34 4.62
CA GLU A 189 -9.82 18.15 3.92
C GLU A 189 -8.78 18.74 4.86
N GLU A 190 -9.21 19.23 6.03
CA GLU A 190 -8.31 19.81 7.03
C GLU A 190 -7.29 18.78 7.55
N ALA A 191 -7.75 17.57 7.89
CA ALA A 191 -6.86 16.50 8.34
C ALA A 191 -5.94 16.01 7.21
N ALA A 192 -6.44 15.94 5.97
CA ALA A 192 -5.61 15.58 4.81
C ALA A 192 -4.51 16.63 4.55
N LEU A 193 -4.82 17.92 4.69
CA LEU A 193 -3.82 18.99 4.56
C LEU A 193 -2.80 18.93 5.70
N ALA A 194 -3.25 18.74 6.95
CA ALA A 194 -2.36 18.55 8.10
C ALA A 194 -1.39 17.38 7.91
N LEU A 195 -1.88 16.23 7.43
CA LEU A 195 -1.03 15.09 7.07
C LEU A 195 -0.04 15.45 5.96
N ALA A 196 -0.49 16.13 4.89
CA ALA A 196 0.38 16.50 3.77
C ALA A 196 1.53 17.43 4.18
N GLU A 197 1.36 18.27 5.22
CA GLU A 197 2.44 19.08 5.76
C GLU A 197 3.57 18.24 6.39
N GLY A 198 3.23 17.08 6.95
CA GLY A 198 4.19 16.12 7.51
C GLY A 198 5.17 15.54 6.47
N LEU A 199 4.88 15.67 5.17
CA LEU A 199 5.81 15.30 4.09
C LEU A 199 7.09 16.18 4.08
N ARG A 200 7.15 17.23 4.89
CA ARG A 200 8.31 18.12 5.04
C ARG A 200 9.13 17.85 6.31
N CYS A 201 8.70 16.90 7.15
CA CYS A 201 9.38 16.53 8.39
C CYS A 201 10.70 15.77 8.15
N GLY A 202 11.54 15.67 9.18
CA GLY A 202 12.95 15.23 9.07
C GLY A 202 13.16 13.75 8.75
N SER A 203 12.48 12.82 9.44
CA SER A 203 12.67 11.37 9.27
C SER A 203 12.09 10.85 7.95
N ALA A 204 12.86 10.00 7.25
CA ALA A 204 12.39 9.33 6.04
C ALA A 204 11.27 8.32 6.32
N LEU A 205 11.37 7.57 7.42
CA LEU A 205 10.35 6.66 7.90
C LEU A 205 9.05 7.41 8.20
N PHE A 206 9.15 8.54 8.91
CA PHE A 206 7.97 9.36 9.21
C PHE A 206 7.28 9.86 7.94
N ARG A 207 8.03 10.35 6.95
CA ARG A 207 7.46 10.81 5.67
C ARG A 207 6.82 9.68 4.86
N HIS A 208 7.39 8.47 4.90
CA HIS A 208 6.79 7.27 4.29
C HIS A 208 5.39 7.03 4.88
N GLU A 209 5.28 7.01 6.21
CA GLU A 209 4.02 6.73 6.90
C GLU A 209 2.98 7.83 6.70
N ILE A 210 3.42 9.09 6.63
CA ILE A 210 2.56 10.20 6.23
C ILE A 210 1.94 9.95 4.86
N ALA A 211 2.73 9.52 3.87
CA ALA A 211 2.23 9.28 2.52
C ALA A 211 1.16 8.18 2.50
N THR A 212 1.37 7.09 3.25
CA THR A 212 0.43 5.98 3.39
C THR A 212 -0.88 6.41 4.08
N SER A 213 -0.77 7.16 5.19
CA SER A 213 -1.90 7.70 5.94
C SER A 213 -2.70 8.73 5.13
N TRP A 214 -2.01 9.62 4.42
CA TRP A 214 -2.64 10.62 3.56
C TRP A 214 -3.41 10.00 2.39
N ALA A 215 -2.84 8.98 1.74
CA ALA A 215 -3.51 8.26 0.66
C ALA A 215 -4.79 7.58 1.14
N SER A 216 -4.73 6.96 2.33
CA SER A 216 -5.88 6.32 2.98
C SER A 216 -6.99 7.34 3.34
N CYS A 217 -6.61 8.48 3.91
CA CYS A 217 -7.52 9.58 4.23
C CYS A 217 -8.18 10.18 2.97
N SER A 218 -7.36 10.39 1.93
CA SER A 218 -7.79 11.06 0.69
C SER A 218 -8.69 10.19 -0.16
N MET A 219 -8.67 8.86 -0.07
CA MET A 219 -9.59 7.96 -0.80
C MET A 219 -11.07 8.15 -0.43
N ARG A 220 -11.41 8.93 0.60
CA ARG A 220 -12.78 9.39 0.86
C ARG A 220 -13.20 10.57 -0.05
N ARG A 221 -12.32 11.11 -0.92
CA ARG A 221 -12.56 12.22 -1.86
C ARG A 221 -11.67 12.17 -3.13
N PRO A 222 -11.99 12.93 -4.20
CA PRO A 222 -11.09 13.08 -5.35
C PRO A 222 -9.81 13.86 -4.97
N CYS A 223 -8.69 13.49 -5.61
CA CYS A 223 -7.38 14.08 -5.40
C CYS A 223 -7.38 15.62 -5.57
N PRO A 224 -6.68 16.40 -4.71
CA PRO A 224 -6.64 17.86 -4.81
C PRO A 224 -6.16 18.35 -6.18
N SER A 225 -6.64 19.52 -6.61
CA SER A 225 -6.36 20.08 -7.95
C SER A 225 -4.87 20.29 -8.23
N TRP A 226 -4.05 20.52 -7.20
CA TRP A 226 -2.61 20.70 -7.29
C TRP A 226 -1.81 19.40 -7.47
N TRP A 227 -2.44 18.23 -7.28
CA TRP A 227 -1.82 16.90 -7.47
C TRP A 227 -2.27 16.20 -8.76
N ARG A 228 -2.80 16.94 -9.75
CA ARG A 228 -2.91 16.38 -11.10
C ARG A 228 -1.47 16.15 -11.61
N PRO A 229 -1.06 14.91 -11.95
CA PRO A 229 0.20 14.71 -12.64
C PRO A 229 0.13 15.54 -13.90
N TRP A 230 1.21 16.28 -14.21
CA TRP A 230 1.42 17.02 -15.45
C TRP A 230 0.61 16.38 -16.58
N ARG A 231 -0.55 16.98 -16.91
CA ARG A 231 -1.19 16.64 -18.17
C ARG A 231 -0.22 17.13 -19.22
N ASP A 232 0.17 16.26 -20.14
CA ASP A 232 0.72 16.72 -21.41
C ASP A 232 -0.17 17.88 -21.90
N PRO A 233 0.42 19.00 -22.34
CA PRO A 233 -0.38 20.06 -22.93
C PRO A 233 -1.24 19.43 -24.01
N PRO A 234 -2.52 19.83 -24.14
CA PRO A 234 -3.38 19.27 -25.17
C PRO A 234 -2.66 19.37 -26.50
N ARG A 235 -2.54 18.24 -27.22
CA ARG A 235 -2.06 18.22 -28.60
C ARG A 235 -3.00 19.11 -29.41
N THR A 236 -2.64 20.38 -29.56
CA THR A 236 -3.24 21.24 -30.56
C THR A 236 -2.80 20.70 -31.92
N PRO A 237 -3.72 20.56 -32.90
CA PRO A 237 -3.32 20.22 -34.25
C PRO A 237 -2.41 21.34 -34.77
N TRP A 238 -1.26 20.95 -35.30
CA TRP A 238 -0.41 21.82 -36.09
C TRP A 238 -1.21 22.46 -37.22
N CYS A 239 -1.39 23.78 -37.16
CA CYS A 239 -1.60 24.63 -38.32
C CYS A 239 -0.69 25.86 -38.15
N GLY A 240 0.01 26.20 -39.23
CA GLY A 240 1.22 27.01 -39.19
C GLY A 240 1.03 28.52 -39.05
N THR A 241 2.15 29.20 -39.32
CA THR A 241 2.40 30.63 -39.53
C THR A 241 2.58 31.54 -38.30
N SER A 242 3.87 31.84 -38.07
CA SER A 242 4.46 33.16 -37.74
C SER A 242 3.77 34.08 -36.73
N ALA A 243 4.43 34.31 -35.59
CA ALA A 243 4.97 35.63 -35.22
C ALA A 243 5.61 35.59 -33.82
N ARG A 244 6.78 36.22 -33.70
CA ARG A 244 7.55 36.41 -32.46
C ARG A 244 6.78 37.26 -31.46
N ARG A 245 6.76 36.88 -30.18
CA ARG A 245 6.88 37.80 -29.02
C ARG A 245 7.53 37.08 -27.82
N PRO A 246 8.54 37.68 -27.16
CA PRO A 246 9.15 37.15 -25.95
C PRO A 246 8.30 37.55 -24.73
N TRP A 247 8.01 36.61 -23.83
CA TRP A 247 7.51 36.93 -22.50
C TRP A 247 8.58 36.54 -21.48
N GLY A 248 9.11 37.56 -20.81
CA GLY A 248 10.01 37.44 -19.67
C GLY A 248 9.32 36.90 -18.41
N PRO A 249 10.07 36.72 -17.32
CA PRO A 249 9.61 35.97 -16.16
C PRO A 249 8.64 36.79 -15.30
N SER A 250 7.58 36.16 -14.81
CA SER A 250 6.80 36.67 -13.66
C SER A 250 7.44 36.18 -12.36
N PRO A 251 7.42 36.99 -11.27
CA PRO A 251 8.22 36.76 -10.07
C PRO A 251 7.52 35.83 -9.07
N GLY A 252 8.27 34.94 -8.40
CA GLY A 252 7.75 34.23 -7.22
C GLY A 252 8.15 32.76 -7.00
N LEU A 253 9.10 32.19 -7.76
CA LEU A 253 9.60 30.83 -7.52
C LEU A 253 11.14 30.85 -7.57
N PRO A 254 11.87 30.31 -6.57
CA PRO A 254 13.29 30.06 -6.73
C PRO A 254 13.47 28.81 -7.59
N ALA A 255 14.33 28.93 -8.60
CA ALA A 255 14.80 27.82 -9.43
C ALA A 255 15.61 26.83 -8.57
N TRP A 256 15.46 25.54 -8.88
CA TRP A 256 16.26 24.47 -8.30
C TRP A 256 17.75 24.64 -8.69
N PRO A 257 18.72 24.43 -7.78
CA PRO A 257 20.13 24.43 -8.16
C PRO A 257 20.45 23.17 -8.99
N PRO A 258 21.36 23.25 -9.97
CA PRO A 258 21.79 22.06 -10.71
C PRO A 258 22.69 21.21 -9.81
N CYS A 259 22.27 19.98 -9.51
CA CYS A 259 23.11 19.00 -8.83
C CYS A 259 23.95 18.20 -9.83
N GLY A 260 25.26 18.11 -9.54
CA GLY A 260 26.27 17.41 -10.32
C GLY A 260 26.17 15.87 -10.29
N PRO A 261 27.05 15.17 -11.04
CA PRO A 261 26.74 13.88 -11.61
C PRO A 261 27.18 12.71 -10.72
N THR A 262 26.50 12.45 -9.60
CA THR A 262 26.59 11.15 -8.88
C THR A 262 25.37 10.90 -7.99
N TRP A 263 24.15 11.01 -8.51
CA TRP A 263 22.95 10.50 -7.83
C TRP A 263 21.91 10.01 -8.84
N GLN A 264 21.63 8.70 -8.82
CA GLN A 264 20.33 8.20 -9.27
C GLN A 264 19.29 8.69 -8.25
N THR A 265 18.21 9.25 -8.78
CA THR A 265 17.42 10.33 -8.17
C THR A 265 16.42 9.90 -7.08
N PRO A 266 15.92 10.86 -6.26
CA PRO A 266 14.79 10.67 -5.32
C PRO A 266 13.44 10.30 -5.98
N SER A 267 13.40 10.18 -7.31
CA SER A 267 12.20 9.92 -8.11
C SER A 267 11.58 8.54 -7.89
N VAL A 268 12.33 7.59 -7.31
CA VAL A 268 11.84 6.23 -7.04
C VAL A 268 10.88 6.21 -5.85
N TRP A 269 11.08 7.10 -4.86
CA TRP A 269 10.30 7.14 -3.61
C TRP A 269 8.95 7.84 -3.76
N CYS A 270 8.86 8.99 -4.44
CA CYS A 270 7.57 9.66 -4.67
C CYS A 270 6.90 9.31 -6.00
N GLY A 271 7.67 8.95 -7.03
CA GLY A 271 7.17 8.85 -8.42
C GLY A 271 6.35 7.60 -8.73
N ARG A 272 6.49 6.52 -7.96
CA ARG A 272 5.75 5.26 -8.20
C ARG A 272 4.54 5.06 -7.28
N ALA A 273 4.49 5.68 -6.11
CA ALA A 273 3.31 5.63 -5.23
C ALA A 273 2.02 6.13 -5.94
N ALA A 274 2.14 7.08 -6.87
CA ALA A 274 1.02 7.67 -7.61
C ALA A 274 0.44 6.80 -8.75
N ARG A 275 0.96 5.59 -9.00
CA ARG A 275 0.46 4.66 -10.06
C ARG A 275 0.24 3.23 -9.54
N TRP A 276 -0.30 3.05 -8.35
CA TRP A 276 -0.72 1.74 -7.86
C TRP A 276 -2.26 1.61 -7.83
N PRO A 277 -2.81 0.46 -8.24
CA PRO A 277 -4.24 0.21 -8.23
C PRO A 277 -4.67 -0.17 -6.80
N TRP A 278 -4.81 0.82 -5.92
CA TRP A 278 -5.59 0.68 -4.70
C TRP A 278 -7.08 0.68 -5.07
N THR A 279 -7.55 -0.40 -5.70
CA THR A 279 -8.98 -0.71 -5.78
C THR A 279 -9.26 -1.82 -4.80
N CYS A 280 -9.70 -1.43 -3.60
CA CYS A 280 -10.23 -2.35 -2.62
C CYS A 280 -11.53 -2.95 -3.18
N THR A 281 -11.51 -4.22 -3.58
CA THR A 281 -12.71 -4.98 -3.92
C THR A 281 -13.50 -5.25 -2.64
N SER A 282 -14.28 -4.28 -2.17
CA SER A 282 -15.30 -4.56 -1.16
C SER A 282 -16.40 -5.40 -1.79
N MET A 283 -16.49 -6.67 -1.43
CA MET A 283 -17.69 -7.49 -1.64
C MET A 283 -18.88 -6.76 -1.01
N ARG A 284 -19.71 -6.09 -1.83
CA ARG A 284 -21.04 -5.66 -1.41
C ARG A 284 -21.93 -6.89 -1.31
N ARG A 285 -22.40 -7.19 -0.09
CA ARG A 285 -23.55 -8.07 0.11
C ARG A 285 -24.74 -7.49 -0.65
N GLY A 286 -25.40 -8.33 -1.43
CA GLY A 286 -26.52 -7.97 -2.27
C GLY A 286 -27.71 -7.42 -1.50
N ARG A 287 -28.47 -6.56 -2.16
CA ARG A 287 -29.91 -6.44 -1.98
C ARG A 287 -30.57 -6.61 -3.35
N PRO A 288 -31.71 -7.30 -3.43
CA PRO A 288 -32.38 -7.57 -4.69
C PRO A 288 -33.19 -6.34 -5.12
N SER A 289 -33.08 -5.96 -6.39
CA SER A 289 -34.07 -5.10 -7.03
C SER A 289 -34.59 -5.82 -8.28
N SER A 290 -35.76 -6.43 -8.12
CA SER A 290 -36.63 -6.77 -9.23
C SER A 290 -37.17 -5.47 -9.85
N THR A 291 -37.04 -5.32 -11.16
CA THR A 291 -38.15 -5.20 -12.12
C THR A 291 -37.62 -4.77 -13.50
N ARG A 292 -37.93 -5.61 -14.51
CA ARG A 292 -38.36 -5.35 -15.91
C ARG A 292 -37.90 -4.04 -16.58
N THR A 293 -37.46 -3.99 -17.84
CA THR A 293 -37.59 -4.84 -19.04
C THR A 293 -36.76 -4.14 -20.14
N GLY A 294 -36.15 -4.87 -21.10
CA GLY A 294 -35.71 -4.24 -22.35
C GLY A 294 -34.43 -4.78 -23.02
N TRP A 295 -34.52 -5.93 -23.71
CA TRP A 295 -33.95 -6.23 -25.04
C TRP A 295 -32.56 -5.61 -25.37
N SER A 296 -31.50 -6.36 -25.69
CA SER A 296 -31.42 -7.25 -26.86
C SER A 296 -30.16 -8.15 -26.79
N THR A 297 -30.34 -9.41 -27.16
CA THR A 297 -29.33 -10.46 -27.31
C THR A 297 -28.57 -10.35 -28.63
N CYS A 298 -27.25 -10.58 -28.60
CA CYS A 298 -26.44 -10.93 -29.76
C CYS A 298 -26.61 -12.42 -30.10
N ALA A 299 -26.94 -12.75 -31.35
CA ALA A 299 -26.50 -13.96 -32.06
C ALA A 299 -27.02 -13.95 -33.51
N HIS A 300 -26.13 -13.77 -34.48
CA HIS A 300 -26.38 -14.07 -35.90
C HIS A 300 -25.93 -15.51 -36.23
N PRO A 301 -26.74 -16.32 -36.92
CA PRO A 301 -26.38 -17.66 -37.40
C PRO A 301 -25.74 -17.66 -38.80
N PRO A 302 -25.11 -18.77 -39.25
CA PRO A 302 -24.36 -18.83 -40.51
C PRO A 302 -25.25 -18.95 -41.76
N PRO A 303 -24.74 -18.62 -42.97
CA PRO A 303 -25.55 -18.52 -44.19
C PRO A 303 -25.88 -19.88 -44.82
N ARG A 304 -27.11 -20.00 -45.32
CA ARG A 304 -27.64 -21.12 -46.11
C ARG A 304 -27.31 -20.98 -47.60
N ALA A 305 -26.98 -22.10 -48.24
CA ALA A 305 -27.00 -22.28 -49.69
C ALA A 305 -28.42 -22.51 -50.22
N ALA A 306 -28.67 -22.15 -51.48
CA ALA A 306 -29.94 -22.26 -52.21
C ALA A 306 -29.80 -23.25 -53.41
N PRO A 307 -30.85 -23.57 -54.20
CA PRO A 307 -31.43 -24.93 -54.26
C PRO A 307 -31.31 -25.60 -55.64
N GLY A 308 -31.61 -26.91 -55.72
CA GLY A 308 -31.75 -27.63 -56.99
C GLY A 308 -32.32 -29.05 -56.89
N CYS A 309 -33.53 -29.21 -57.45
CA CYS A 309 -34.11 -30.39 -58.13
C CYS A 309 -34.41 -31.73 -57.39
N LEU A 310 -35.72 -31.99 -57.29
CA LEU A 310 -36.52 -33.24 -57.22
C LEU A 310 -36.13 -34.36 -58.24
N PRO A 311 -36.75 -35.57 -58.28
CA PRO A 311 -37.71 -36.25 -57.36
C PRO A 311 -37.51 -37.80 -57.13
N ARG A 312 -38.45 -38.37 -56.34
CA ARG A 312 -39.17 -39.67 -56.51
C ARG A 312 -38.69 -40.97 -55.84
N GLY A 313 -39.67 -41.62 -55.20
CA GLY A 313 -39.80 -43.06 -54.92
C GLY A 313 -39.45 -43.46 -53.50
N LEU A 314 -40.16 -44.31 -52.75
CA LEU A 314 -41.47 -44.99 -52.82
C LEU A 314 -41.64 -45.65 -51.42
N CYS A 315 -42.89 -45.82 -50.95
CA CYS A 315 -43.33 -46.58 -49.75
C CYS A 315 -42.76 -48.03 -49.66
N PRO A 316 -42.99 -48.80 -48.57
CA PRO A 316 -43.80 -48.53 -47.37
C PRO A 316 -43.03 -48.50 -46.04
#